data_AF-A0A1N6NTS4-F1
#
_entry.id   AF-A0A1N6NTS4-F1
#
_cell.length_a   1.000
_cell.length_b   1.000
_cell.length_c   1.000
_cell.angle_alpha   90.00
_cell.angle_beta   90.00
_cell.angle_gamma   90.00
#
_symmetry.space_group_name_H-M   'P 1'
#
loop_
_entity.id
_entity.type
_entity.pdbx_description
1 polymer ?
#
loop_
_entity_poly.entity_id
_entity_poly.type
_entity_poly.pdbx_seq_one_letter_code
_entity_poly.pdbx_strand_id
1 'polypeptide(L)'
;MSVLLSKAEHGQCRWIVCEPVPARKGEPRDIFNGRRVCGAPVLRNSSYCLSHHMIAYAPVASAPAPAHDFTVVRRTPGLETLPELTDIFE
;
A
#
# COMPACT_ATOMS: atom_id res chain seq x y z
N MET A 1 -15.09 9.57 -14.65
CA MET A 1 -15.80 8.27 -14.54
C MET A 1 -15.16 7.51 -13.39
N SER A 2 -15.94 6.88 -12.51
CA SER A 2 -15.42 6.05 -11.40
C SER A 2 -16.30 4.81 -11.26
N VAL A 3 -15.69 3.67 -10.95
CA VAL A 3 -16.38 2.37 -10.83
C VAL A 3 -16.23 1.84 -9.42
N LEU A 4 -17.18 1.01 -8.96
CA LEU A 4 -17.02 0.31 -7.68
C LEU A 4 -15.81 -0.62 -7.77
N LEU A 5 -15.01 -0.68 -6.70
CA LEU A 5 -13.84 -1.55 -6.64
C LEU A 5 -14.22 -3.03 -6.86
N SER A 6 -15.38 -3.44 -6.35
CA SER A 6 -15.95 -4.78 -6.56
C SER A 6 -16.31 -5.07 -8.02
N LYS A 7 -16.51 -4.06 -8.85
CA LYS A 7 -16.91 -4.17 -10.27
C LYS A 7 -15.79 -3.82 -11.24
N ALA A 8 -14.59 -3.52 -10.74
CA ALA A 8 -13.47 -3.13 -11.59
C ALA A 8 -12.94 -4.36 -12.37
N GLU A 9 -12.95 -4.28 -13.69
CA GLU A 9 -12.51 -5.36 -14.58
C GLU A 9 -10.98 -5.40 -14.74
N HIS A 10 -10.49 -6.42 -15.45
CA HIS A 10 -9.11 -6.44 -15.94
C HIS A 10 -8.93 -5.32 -16.98
N GLY A 11 -7.83 -4.58 -16.90
CA GLY A 11 -7.56 -3.44 -17.77
C GLY A 11 -8.12 -2.09 -17.28
N GLN A 12 -8.74 -2.05 -16.10
CA GLN A 12 -9.25 -0.82 -15.49
C GLN A 12 -8.37 -0.35 -14.33
N CYS A 13 -8.14 0.96 -14.28
CA CYS A 13 -7.29 1.63 -13.30
C CYS A 13 -7.84 1.43 -11.88
N ARG A 14 -6.98 0.92 -11.00
CA ARG A 14 -7.29 0.57 -9.60
C ARG A 14 -7.01 1.68 -8.59
N TRP A 15 -6.74 2.91 -9.05
CA TRP A 15 -6.51 4.04 -8.16
C TRP A 15 -7.77 4.37 -7.36
N ILE A 16 -7.69 4.34 -6.03
CA ILE A 16 -8.82 4.63 -5.15
C ILE A 16 -9.15 6.12 -5.24
N VAL A 17 -10.39 6.42 -5.62
CA VAL A 17 -10.96 7.77 -5.57
C VAL A 17 -11.79 7.85 -4.30
N CYS A 18 -11.39 8.69 -3.35
CA CYS A 18 -11.84 8.73 -1.95
C CYS A 18 -13.28 9.21 -1.72
N GLU A 19 -14.22 8.94 -2.64
CA GLU A 19 -15.63 9.25 -2.41
C GLU A 19 -16.37 7.95 -2.06
N PRO A 20 -16.52 7.62 -0.77
CA PRO A 20 -17.45 6.58 -0.37
C PRO A 20 -18.85 7.03 -0.79
N VAL A 21 -19.40 6.37 -1.81
CA VAL A 21 -20.77 6.65 -2.22
C VAL A 21 -21.69 5.96 -1.21
N PRO A 22 -22.63 6.68 -0.60
CA PRO A 22 -23.61 6.05 0.27
C PRO A 22 -24.34 4.97 -0.54
N ALA A 23 -24.36 3.74 -0.01
CA ALA A 23 -25.08 2.64 -0.64
C ALA A 23 -26.52 3.08 -0.92
N ARG A 24 -27.02 2.84 -2.13
CA ARG A 24 -28.43 3.11 -2.45
C ARG A 24 -29.31 2.24 -1.55
N LYS A 25 -30.50 2.72 -1.21
CA LYS A 25 -31.44 1.98 -0.35
C LYS A 25 -31.72 0.60 -0.97
N GLY A 26 -31.29 -0.46 -0.29
CA GLY A 26 -31.41 -1.85 -0.76
C GLY A 26 -30.22 -2.41 -1.53
N GLU A 27 -29.16 -1.63 -1.77
CA GLU A 27 -27.93 -2.13 -2.38
C GLU A 27 -27.05 -2.78 -1.29
N PRO A 28 -26.66 -4.06 -1.44
CA PRO A 28 -25.73 -4.68 -0.50
C PRO A 28 -24.42 -3.91 -0.52
N ARG A 29 -23.94 -3.51 0.65
CA ARG A 29 -22.58 -2.99 0.78
C ARG A 29 -21.62 -4.07 0.30
N ASP A 30 -20.83 -3.75 -0.73
CA ASP A 30 -19.78 -4.67 -1.16
C ASP A 30 -18.75 -4.84 -0.04
N ILE A 31 -17.95 -5.90 -0.11
CA ILE A 31 -16.87 -6.18 0.85
C ILE A 31 -15.84 -5.04 0.94
N PHE A 32 -15.88 -4.10 0.00
CA PHE A 32 -15.02 -2.92 -0.05
C PHE A 32 -15.71 -1.66 0.48
N ASN A 33 -16.90 -1.78 1.10
CA ASN A 33 -17.67 -0.70 1.70
C ASN A 33 -17.99 0.45 0.72
N GLY A 34 -18.30 0.13 -0.53
CA GLY A 34 -18.64 1.11 -1.57
C GLY A 34 -17.45 1.90 -2.09
N ARG A 35 -16.20 1.47 -1.81
CA ARG A 35 -15.00 2.11 -2.33
C ARG A 35 -15.00 2.11 -3.86
N ARG A 36 -14.58 3.23 -4.44
CA ARG A 36 -14.49 3.42 -5.89
C ARG A 36 -13.06 3.54 -6.35
N VAL A 37 -12.85 3.13 -7.58
CA VAL A 37 -11.60 3.33 -8.30
C VAL A 37 -11.82 4.16 -9.56
N CYS A 38 -10.73 4.71 -10.10
CA CYS A 38 -10.74 5.52 -11.30
C CYS A 38 -11.42 4.81 -12.48
N GLY A 39 -11.14 3.52 -12.71
CA GLY A 39 -11.78 2.76 -13.78
C GLY A 39 -11.36 3.14 -15.21
N ALA A 40 -10.51 4.16 -15.40
CA ALA A 40 -9.97 4.50 -16.71
C ALA A 40 -9.07 3.36 -17.25
N PRO A 41 -8.89 3.23 -18.58
CA PRO A 41 -8.01 2.22 -19.16
C PRO A 41 -6.58 2.31 -18.60
N VAL A 42 -6.01 1.16 -18.26
CA VAL A 42 -4.63 1.08 -17.77
C VAL A 42 -3.60 1.24 -18.88
N LEU A 43 -2.39 1.65 -18.50
CA LEU A 43 -1.22 1.49 -19.36
C LEU A 43 -0.84 0.01 -19.47
N ARG A 44 -0.18 -0.37 -20.58
CA ARG A 44 0.35 -1.72 -20.77
C ARG A 44 1.28 -2.08 -19.60
N ASN A 45 1.05 -3.24 -18.98
CA ASN A 45 1.79 -3.74 -17.81
C ASN A 45 1.66 -2.86 -16.54
N SER A 46 0.57 -2.11 -16.39
CA SER A 46 0.27 -1.35 -15.18
C SER A 46 -1.14 -1.64 -14.64
N SER A 47 -1.31 -1.43 -13.34
CA SER A 47 -2.62 -1.39 -12.69
C SER A 47 -3.28 0.00 -12.77
N TYR A 48 -2.60 0.99 -13.37
CA TYR A 48 -3.03 2.39 -13.38
C TYR A 48 -3.10 2.97 -14.79
N CYS A 49 -3.99 3.96 -14.97
CA CYS A 49 -3.97 4.82 -16.16
C CYS A 49 -2.78 5.78 -16.10
N LEU A 50 -2.50 6.49 -17.20
CA LEU A 50 -1.34 7.39 -17.31
C LEU A 50 -1.23 8.37 -16.14
N SER A 51 -2.32 9.08 -15.80
CA SER A 51 -2.30 10.08 -14.73
C SER A 51 -1.96 9.47 -13.38
N HIS A 52 -2.60 8.37 -13.01
CA HIS A 52 -2.37 7.70 -11.73
C HIS A 52 -1.05 6.94 -11.69
N HIS A 53 -0.56 6.45 -12.82
CA HIS A 53 0.79 5.90 -12.93
C HIS A 53 1.84 6.96 -12.62
N MET A 54 1.68 8.16 -13.19
CA MET A 54 2.58 9.28 -12.92
C MET A 54 2.53 9.72 -11.47
N ILE A 55 1.39 9.63 -10.77
CA ILE A 55 1.33 9.94 -9.34
C ILE A 55 1.98 8.82 -8.51
N ALA A 56 1.67 7.56 -8.82
CA ALA A 56 2.18 6.38 -8.10
C ALA A 56 3.70 6.24 -8.19
N TYR A 57 4.24 6.53 -9.38
CA TYR A 57 5.63 6.32 -9.73
C TYR A 57 6.32 7.61 -10.16
N ALA A 58 5.76 8.78 -9.81
CA ALA A 58 6.48 10.03 -9.95
C ALA A 58 7.84 9.82 -9.28
N PRO A 59 8.95 10.14 -9.96
CA PRO A 59 10.24 10.19 -9.30
C PRO A 59 10.09 11.22 -8.19
N VAL A 60 9.95 10.76 -6.95
CA VAL A 60 10.13 11.59 -5.78
C VAL A 60 11.53 12.14 -5.95
N ALA A 61 11.66 13.45 -6.18
CA ALA A 61 12.94 14.11 -6.26
C ALA A 61 13.74 13.62 -5.05
N SER A 62 14.78 12.84 -5.32
CA SER A 62 15.50 12.09 -4.30
C SER A 62 15.91 13.09 -3.24
N ALA A 63 15.26 13.05 -2.07
CA ALA A 63 15.81 13.76 -0.93
C ALA A 63 17.24 13.24 -0.79
N PRO A 64 18.26 14.13 -0.68
CA PRO A 64 19.63 13.67 -0.51
C PRO A 64 19.63 12.67 0.63
N ALA A 65 20.12 11.45 0.35
CA ALA A 65 20.21 10.40 1.36
C ALA A 65 20.88 11.02 2.59
N PRO A 66 20.33 10.84 3.81
CA PRO A 66 21.03 11.29 4.99
C PRO A 66 22.42 10.67 4.95
N ALA A 67 23.46 11.50 5.10
CA ALA A 67 24.84 11.03 5.08
C ALA A 67 24.94 9.85 6.04
N HIS A 68 25.22 8.66 5.52
CA HIS A 68 25.48 7.51 6.36
C HIS A 68 26.72 7.85 7.18
N ASP A 69 26.52 8.12 8.47
CA ASP A 69 27.62 8.37 9.37
C ASP A 69 28.29 7.02 9.66
N PHE A 70 29.32 6.70 8.87
CA PHE A 70 30.10 5.46 9.00
C PHE A 70 30.97 5.42 10.26
N THR A 71 30.86 6.44 11.12
CA THR A 71 31.60 6.53 12.40
C THR A 71 30.94 5.78 13.55
N VAL A 72 29.80 5.09 13.34
CA VAL A 72 29.23 4.19 14.34
C VAL A 72 30.15 2.96 14.49
N VAL A 73 31.09 3.08 15.42
CA VAL A 73 31.88 1.97 15.96
C VAL A 73 30.89 0.91 16.45
N ARG A 74 30.78 -0.21 15.74
CA ARG A 74 30.08 -1.41 16.22
C ARG A 74 30.71 -1.81 17.56
N ARG A 75 30.04 -1.50 18.66
CA ARG A 75 30.28 -2.23 19.91
C ARG A 75 29.72 -3.62 19.70
N THR A 76 30.59 -4.63 19.75
CA THR A 76 30.18 -6.03 19.92
C THR A 76 29.26 -6.11 21.14
N PRO A 77 28.03 -6.66 21.03
CA PRO A 77 27.22 -6.93 22.21
C PRO A 77 28.03 -7.85 23.13
N GLY A 78 28.21 -7.44 24.39
CA GLY A 78 28.80 -8.30 25.42
C GLY A 78 27.94 -9.55 25.58
N LEU A 79 28.59 -10.70 25.65
CA LEU A 79 27.97 -12.01 25.79
C LEU A 79 27.52 -12.17 27.25
N GLU A 80 26.49 -11.44 27.67
CA GLU A 80 25.94 -11.56 29.01
C GLU A 80 24.47 -12.01 28.97
N THR A 81 24.32 -13.28 29.37
CA THR A 81 23.12 -13.93 29.94
C THR A 81 21.85 -13.92 29.10
N LEU A 82 21.68 -14.99 28.31
CA LEU A 82 20.36 -15.52 27.97
C LEU A 82 19.64 -15.93 29.28
N PRO A 83 18.39 -15.50 29.53
CA PRO A 83 17.59 -16.07 30.61
C PRO A 83 17.26 -17.53 30.27
N GLU A 84 17.45 -18.40 31.25
CA GLU A 84 17.18 -19.84 31.17
C GLU A 84 15.68 -20.06 30.96
N LEU A 85 15.31 -20.63 29.81
CA LEU A 85 13.94 -21.04 29.50
C LEU A 85 13.60 -22.28 30.33
N THR A 86 13.04 -22.09 31.51
CA THR A 86 12.44 -23.20 32.27
C THR A 86 11.14 -23.65 31.62
N ASP A 87 11.01 -24.97 31.50
CA ASP A 87 9.96 -25.74 30.80
C ASP A 87 8.51 -25.26 31.03
N ILE A 88 7.74 -25.15 29.94
CA ILE A 88 6.30 -24.81 29.91
C ILE A 88 5.45 -26.07 29.64
N PHE A 89 5.81 -27.23 30.18
CA PHE A 89 4.97 -28.42 30.10
C PHE A 89 4.85 -29.11 31.44
N GLU A 90 3.87 -28.66 32.23
CA GLU A 90 3.06 -29.53 33.08
C GLU A 90 1.60 -29.08 33.03
#